data_AF-A0A5Y1PA55-F1
#
_entry.id   AF-A0A5Y1PA55-F1
#
_cell.length_a   1.000
_cell.length_b   1.000
_cell.length_c   1.000
_cell.angle_alpha   90.00
_cell.angle_beta   90.00
_cell.angle_gamma   90.00
#
_symmetry.space_group_name_H-M   'P 1'
#
loop_
_entity.id
_entity.type
_entity.pdbx_description
1 polymer ?
#
loop_
_entity_poly.entity_id
_entity_poly.type
_entity_poly.pdbx_seq_one_letter_code
_entity_poly.pdbx_strand_id
1 'polypeptide(L)'
;MTEISSFWYTPKGYKGIGLMEILTIKSWLDHGYKFHLYTYNLEDKIFLKFQELFDNFILKDANEIIPFEEYFSDDRGAGVAAFSDF
;
A
#
# COMPACT_ATOMS: atom_id res chain seq x y z
N MET A 1 3.25 -18.61 10.95
CA MET A 1 2.74 -17.86 9.78
C MET A 1 3.65 -16.65 9.63
N THR A 2 4.25 -16.47 8.46
CA THR A 2 5.19 -15.36 8.21
C THR A 2 4.40 -14.09 7.87
N GLU A 3 4.82 -12.96 8.42
CA GLU A 3 4.18 -11.65 8.23
C GLU A 3 4.96 -10.82 7.22
N ILE A 4 4.23 -10.16 6.32
CA ILE A 4 4.74 -9.18 5.35
C ILE A 4 4.06 -7.85 5.66
N SER A 5 4.83 -6.78 5.77
CA SER A 5 4.31 -5.42 5.92
C SER A 5 4.67 -4.59 4.68
N SER A 6 3.70 -3.85 4.16
CA SER A 6 3.88 -2.94 3.03
C SER A 6 3.17 -1.62 3.30
N PHE A 7 3.62 -0.54 2.65
CA PHE A 7 3.01 0.77 2.68
C PHE A 7 2.52 1.15 1.29
N TRP A 8 1.29 1.65 1.20
CA TRP A 8 0.75 2.23 -0.03
C TRP A 8 -0.08 3.47 0.28
N TYR A 9 0.19 4.57 -0.40
CA TYR A 9 -0.64 5.77 -0.36
C TYR A 9 -0.88 6.27 -1.78
N THR A 10 -2.14 6.57 -2.09
CA THR A 10 -2.53 7.24 -3.32
C THR A 10 -2.96 8.67 -2.98
N PRO A 11 -2.20 9.69 -3.42
CA PRO A 11 -2.62 11.07 -3.25
C PRO A 11 -3.91 11.38 -4.02
N LYS A 12 -4.69 12.35 -3.53
CA LYS A 12 -5.94 12.75 -4.17
C LYS A 12 -5.68 13.22 -5.62
N GLY A 13 -6.43 12.66 -6.58
CA GLY A 13 -6.30 13.00 -8.00
C GLY A 13 -5.35 12.08 -8.79
N TYR A 14 -4.62 11.18 -8.12
CA TYR A 14 -3.81 10.16 -8.77
C TYR A 14 -4.60 8.87 -8.98
N LYS A 15 -4.14 8.05 -9.92
CA LYS A 15 -4.69 6.69 -10.09
C LYS A 15 -4.26 5.85 -8.88
N GLY A 16 -5.22 5.11 -8.32
CA GLY A 16 -5.00 4.19 -7.20
C GLY A 16 -4.04 3.05 -7.50
N ILE A 17 -4.00 2.08 -6.59
CA ILE A 17 -3.18 0.89 -6.72
C ILE A 17 -3.36 0.19 -8.08
N GLY A 18 -2.23 -0.14 -8.72
CA GLY A 18 -2.22 -0.77 -10.03
C GLY A 18 -2.49 -2.26 -9.96
N LEU A 19 -2.71 -2.87 -11.14
CA LEU A 19 -2.99 -4.30 -11.26
C LEU A 19 -1.81 -5.16 -10.76
N MET A 20 -0.57 -4.74 -11.02
CA MET A 20 0.62 -5.51 -10.63
C MET A 20 0.77 -5.58 -9.12
N GLU A 21 0.49 -4.48 -8.42
CA GLU A 21 0.54 -4.41 -6.97
C GLU A 21 -0.57 -5.26 -6.34
N ILE A 22 -1.79 -5.20 -6.89
CA ILE A 22 -2.92 -6.05 -6.47
C ILE A 22 -2.56 -7.54 -6.62
N LEU A 23 -2.01 -7.94 -7.77
CA LEU A 23 -1.59 -9.33 -8.02
C LEU A 23 -0.45 -9.77 -7.09
N THR A 24 0.44 -8.85 -6.74
CA THR A 24 1.53 -9.10 -5.79
C THR A 24 1.00 -9.38 -4.39
N ILE A 25 0.09 -8.53 -3.88
CA ILE A 25 -0.57 -8.75 -2.58
C ILE A 25 -1.27 -10.10 -2.58
N LYS A 26 -2.06 -10.39 -3.63
CA LYS A 26 -2.77 -11.67 -3.76
C LYS A 26 -1.81 -12.87 -3.73
N SER A 27 -0.68 -12.78 -4.42
CA SER A 27 0.31 -13.86 -4.43
C SER A 27 0.80 -14.19 -3.02
N TRP A 28 1.11 -13.18 -2.19
CA TRP A 28 1.48 -13.42 -0.79
C TRP A 28 0.35 -14.10 0.00
N LEU A 29 -0.88 -13.59 -0.14
CA LEU A 29 -2.05 -14.14 0.56
C LEU A 29 -2.31 -15.61 0.18
N ASP A 30 -2.23 -15.94 -1.11
CA ASP A 30 -2.45 -17.31 -1.63
C ASP A 30 -1.40 -18.30 -1.09
N HIS A 31 -0.20 -17.84 -0.76
CA HIS A 31 0.87 -18.66 -0.19
C HIS A 31 0.84 -18.71 1.35
N GLY A 32 -0.24 -18.26 1.98
CA GLY A 32 -0.47 -18.37 3.42
C GLY A 32 0.31 -17.36 4.26
N TYR A 33 0.83 -16.29 3.66
CA TYR A 33 1.43 -15.19 4.41
C TYR A 33 0.35 -14.30 5.00
N LYS A 34 0.66 -13.69 6.14
CA LYS A 34 -0.14 -12.61 6.70
C LYS A 34 0.34 -11.30 6.10
N PHE A 35 -0.53 -10.55 5.43
CA PHE A 35 -0.18 -9.33 4.73
C PHE A 35 -0.77 -8.11 5.45
N HIS A 36 0.09 -7.26 5.98
CA HIS A 36 -0.28 -5.97 6.57
C HIS A 36 -0.05 -4.86 5.55
N LEU A 37 -1.10 -4.15 5.17
CA LEU A 37 -1.02 -2.96 4.33
C LEU A 37 -1.26 -1.72 5.19
N TYR A 38 -0.23 -0.89 5.34
CA TYR A 38 -0.33 0.44 5.92
C TYR A 38 -0.73 1.44 4.84
N THR A 39 -1.78 2.21 5.09
CA THR A 39 -2.24 3.25 4.18
C THR A 39 -2.89 4.42 4.93
N TYR A 40 -2.87 5.61 4.34
CA TYR A 40 -3.73 6.72 4.76
C TYR A 40 -5.11 6.66 4.08
N ASN A 41 -5.31 5.81 3.07
CA ASN A 41 -6.57 5.64 2.35
C ASN A 41 -7.40 4.47 2.94
N LEU A 42 -7.76 4.53 4.22
CA LEU A 42 -8.46 3.44 4.91
C LEU A 42 -9.83 3.09 4.29
N GLU A 43 -10.45 4.06 3.64
CA GLU A 43 -11.76 3.92 2.96
C GLU A 43 -11.64 3.46 1.50
N ASP A 44 -10.44 3.05 1.05
CA ASP A 44 -10.25 2.57 -0.32
C ASP A 44 -11.04 1.26 -0.55
N LYS A 45 -11.94 1.30 -1.54
CA LYS A 45 -12.85 0.19 -1.84
C LYS A 45 -12.12 -1.11 -2.19
N ILE A 46 -10.95 -1.04 -2.81
CA ILE A 46 -10.16 -2.22 -3.16
C ILE A 46 -9.60 -2.85 -1.89
N PHE A 47 -9.02 -2.04 -1.00
CA PHE A 47 -8.45 -2.56 0.25
C PHE A 47 -9.51 -3.11 1.20
N LEU A 48 -10.65 -2.43 1.31
CA LEU A 48 -11.79 -2.95 2.06
C LEU A 48 -12.29 -4.28 1.49
N LYS A 49 -12.32 -4.42 0.15
CA LYS A 49 -12.68 -5.69 -0.50
C LYS A 49 -11.66 -6.79 -0.22
N PHE A 50 -10.36 -6.47 -0.14
CA PHE A 50 -9.34 -7.43 0.26
C PHE A 50 -9.54 -7.90 1.71
N GLN A 51 -9.86 -7.00 2.65
CA GLN A 51 -10.18 -7.40 4.03
C GLN A 51 -11.41 -8.30 4.11
N GLU A 52 -12.42 -8.06 3.25
CA GLU A 52 -13.62 -8.89 3.18
C GLU A 52 -13.32 -10.30 2.63
N LEU A 53 -12.40 -10.40 1.66
CA LEU A 53 -12.12 -11.65 0.93
C LEU A 53 -11.04 -12.52 1.57
N PHE A 54 -10.12 -11.94 2.35
CA PHE A 54 -8.92 -12.62 2.82
C PHE A 54 -8.68 -12.38 4.32
N ASP A 55 -8.90 -13.41 5.15
CA ASP A 55 -8.70 -13.35 6.60
C ASP A 55 -7.25 -13.04 7.01
N ASN A 56 -6.29 -13.33 6.13
CA ASN A 56 -4.87 -13.06 6.31
C ASN A 56 -4.41 -11.70 5.76
N PHE A 57 -5.33 -10.86 5.29
CA PHE A 57 -5.05 -9.47 4.91
C PHE A 57 -5.51 -8.50 6.01
N ILE A 58 -4.64 -7.61 6.45
CA ILE A 58 -4.95 -6.59 7.46
C ILE A 58 -4.62 -5.21 6.92
N LEU A 59 -5.61 -4.33 6.89
CA LEU A 59 -5.43 -2.91 6.61
C LEU A 59 -5.13 -2.17 7.91
N LYS A 60 -4.12 -1.30 7.89
CA LYS A 60 -3.68 -0.50 9.04
C LYS A 60 -3.52 0.97 8.69
N ASP A 61 -3.70 1.82 9.69
CA ASP A 61 -3.47 3.25 9.54
C ASP A 61 -1.96 3.53 9.43
N ALA A 62 -1.53 4.16 8.33
CA ALA A 62 -0.15 4.54 8.15
C ALA A 62 0.33 5.60 9.15
N ASN A 63 -0.57 6.34 9.82
CA ASN A 63 -0.19 7.24 10.91
C ASN A 63 0.47 6.50 12.10
N GLU A 64 0.32 5.17 12.20
CA GLU A 64 1.05 4.36 13.19
C GLU A 64 2.56 4.31 12.95
N ILE A 65 3.02 4.50 11.71
CA ILE A 65 4.44 4.38 11.32
C ILE A 65 5.04 5.72 10.90
N ILE A 66 4.25 6.58 10.26
CA ILE A 66 4.65 7.92 9.83
C ILE A 66 3.42 8.83 9.87
N PRO A 67 3.37 9.86 10.75
CA PRO A 67 2.29 10.82 10.74
C PRO A 67 2.13 11.45 9.35
N PHE A 68 0.89 11.65 8.89
CA PHE A 68 0.67 12.21 7.55
C PHE A 68 1.31 13.59 7.34
N GLU A 69 1.46 14.38 8.41
CA GLU A 69 2.15 15.69 8.37
C GLU A 69 3.66 15.57 8.09
N GLU A 70 4.25 14.40 8.30
CA GLU A 70 5.65 14.09 8.00
C GLU A 70 5.80 13.37 6.64
N TYR A 71 4.70 13.03 5.97
CA TYR A 71 4.74 12.43 4.63
C TYR A 71 5.21 13.45 3.60
N PHE A 72 6.29 13.11 2.92
CA PHE A 72 6.81 13.86 1.77
C PHE A 72 6.71 13.00 0.51
N SER A 73 6.16 13.58 -0.55
CA SER A 73 6.15 12.99 -1.89
C SER A 73 6.99 13.87 -2.81
N ASP A 74 8.00 13.27 -3.45
CA ASP A 74 8.73 13.95 -4.52
C ASP A 74 8.05 13.65 -5.86
N ASP A 75 7.22 14.59 -6.32
CA ASP A 75 6.53 14.50 -7.61
C ASP A 75 7.40 14.98 -8.78
N ARG A 76 8.59 15.53 -8.51
CA ARG A 76 9.52 16.06 -9.52
C ARG A 76 10.14 14.96 -10.39
N GLY A 77 10.07 13.71 -9.95
CA GLY A 77 10.66 12.54 -10.60
C GLY A 77 9.68 11.49 -11.12
N ALA A 78 8.36 11.74 -11.12
CA ALA A 78 7.31 10.74 -11.44
C ALA A 78 7.32 10.17 -12.90
N GLY A 79 8.40 10.39 -13.65
CA GLY A 79 8.69 9.79 -14.95
C GLY A 79 10.16 9.44 -15.18
N VAL A 80 11.07 9.62 -14.22
CA VAL A 80 12.49 9.27 -14.35
C VAL A 80 12.82 8.24 -13.28
N ALA A 81 12.90 6.98 -13.71
CA ALA A 81 13.28 5.89 -12.84
C ALA A 81 14.62 6.21 -12.14
N ALA A 82 14.58 6.18 -10.81
CA ALA A 82 15.67 5.77 -9.94
C ALA A 82 17.06 6.36 -10.26
N PHE A 83 17.22 7.68 -10.20
CA PHE A 83 18.47 8.26 -9.71
C PHE A 83 18.15 9.43 -8.78
N SER A 84 18.82 9.45 -7.64
CA SER A 84 18.81 10.54 -6.68
C SER A 84 19.16 11.85 -7.38
N ASP A 85 18.30 12.86 -7.28
CA ASP A 85 18.54 14.22 -7.79
C ASP A 85 19.30 15.05 -6.74
N PHE A 86 20.45 14.51 -6.28
CA PHE A 86 21.41 15.18 -5.37
C PHE A 86 22.64 15.65 -6.12
#